data_AF-A0A7V2AL71-F1
#
_entry.id   AF-A0A7V2AL71-F1
#
_cell.length_a   1.000
_cell.length_b   1.000
_cell.length_c   1.000
_cell.angle_alpha   90.00
_cell.angle_beta   90.00
_cell.angle_gamma   90.00
#
_symmetry.space_group_name_H-M   'P 1'
#
loop_
_entity.id
_entity.type
_entity.pdbx_description
1 polymer ?
#
loop_
_entity_poly.entity_id
_entity_poly.type
_entity_poly.pdbx_seq_one_letter_code
_entity_poly.pdbx_strand_id
1 'polypeptide(L)'
;VTQSTKITGEAVTAAGRADEMVQGLAMSAQKIGEVVEMITDIADQTNLLALNATIEAARAGESGKGFAVVASEVKNLATQTTKATEEIAGQINNIQGATQESVLAIQDITKTIDQISEISSAIAAAVEEQGAATTEIARNVEQAAAGTGEVSSNIQGVTQSADEAGANSTQVLDAANELSQQSVLLKTEVDKFMEQVRKA
;
A
#
# COMPACT_ATOMS: atom_id res chain seq x y z
N VAL A 1 2.94 2.55 -8.11
CA VAL A 1 1.53 2.99 -7.96
C VAL A 1 0.62 2.34 -8.99
N THR A 2 0.80 2.59 -10.29
CA THR A 2 -0.10 2.06 -11.35
C THR A 2 -0.25 0.54 -11.30
N GLN A 3 0.84 -0.17 -10.99
CA GLN A 3 0.80 -1.63 -10.80
C GLN A 3 0.07 -2.03 -9.50
N SER A 4 0.21 -1.28 -8.40
CA SER A 4 -0.56 -1.52 -7.18
C SER A 4 -2.05 -1.35 -7.43
N THR A 5 -2.49 -0.23 -7.99
CA THR A 5 -3.92 0.00 -8.31
C THR A 5 -4.49 -1.09 -9.20
N LYS A 6 -3.72 -1.57 -10.18
CA LYS A 6 -4.11 -2.70 -11.03
C LYS A 6 -4.30 -3.99 -10.22
N ILE A 7 -3.31 -4.36 -9.39
CA ILE A 7 -3.37 -5.56 -8.55
C ILE A 7 -4.55 -5.49 -7.58
N THR A 8 -4.79 -4.34 -6.96
CA THR A 8 -5.92 -4.12 -6.05
C THR A 8 -7.25 -4.30 -6.78
N GLY A 9 -7.39 -3.75 -7.99
CA GLY A 9 -8.60 -3.94 -8.82
C GLY A 9 -8.83 -5.39 -9.27
N GLU A 10 -7.76 -6.11 -9.62
CA GLU A 10 -7.82 -7.55 -9.90
C GLU A 10 -8.25 -8.35 -8.66
N ALA A 11 -7.77 -7.96 -7.48
CA ALA A 11 -8.12 -8.58 -6.21
C ALA A 11 -9.60 -8.35 -5.84
N VAL A 12 -10.14 -7.14 -6.01
CA VAL A 12 -11.58 -6.85 -5.84
C VAL A 12 -12.42 -7.73 -6.77
N THR A 13 -12.02 -7.85 -8.04
CA THR A 13 -12.73 -8.68 -9.02
C THR A 13 -12.66 -10.17 -8.66
N ALA A 14 -11.54 -10.64 -8.10
CA ALA A 14 -11.39 -12.01 -7.63
C ALA A 14 -12.24 -12.28 -6.37
N ALA A 15 -12.28 -11.35 -5.42
CA ALA A 15 -13.10 -11.43 -4.22
C ALA A 15 -14.60 -11.45 -4.57
N GLY A 16 -15.05 -10.59 -5.50
CA GLY A 16 -16.43 -10.59 -5.98
C GLY A 16 -16.85 -11.91 -6.62
N ARG A 17 -15.98 -12.52 -7.45
CA ARG A 17 -16.23 -13.85 -8.02
C ARG A 17 -16.29 -14.95 -6.94
N ALA A 18 -15.46 -14.86 -5.90
CA ALA A 18 -15.51 -15.79 -4.78
C ALA A 18 -16.83 -15.66 -4.01
N ASP A 19 -17.29 -14.43 -3.75
CA ASP A 19 -18.57 -14.16 -3.10
C ASP A 19 -19.75 -14.76 -3.88
N GLU A 20 -19.82 -14.55 -5.20
CA GLU A 20 -20.85 -15.14 -6.06
C GLU A 20 -20.87 -16.68 -6.00
N MET A 21 -19.69 -17.33 -6.02
CA MET A 21 -19.60 -18.79 -5.94
C MET A 21 -20.10 -19.31 -4.58
N VAL A 22 -19.73 -18.62 -3.49
CA VAL A 22 -20.14 -18.99 -2.13
C VAL A 22 -21.64 -18.76 -1.92
N GLN A 23 -22.22 -17.69 -2.47
CA GLN A 23 -23.67 -17.49 -2.50
C GLN A 23 -24.38 -18.60 -3.29
N GLY A 24 -23.80 -19.06 -4.41
CA GLY A 24 -24.29 -20.22 -5.15
C GLY A 24 -24.31 -21.51 -4.32
N LEU A 25 -23.27 -21.74 -3.51
CA LEU A 25 -23.21 -22.84 -2.54
C LEU A 25 -24.30 -22.71 -1.47
N ALA A 26 -24.52 -21.51 -0.93
CA ALA A 26 -25.57 -21.26 0.07
C ALA A 26 -26.97 -21.63 -0.47
N MET A 27 -27.30 -21.15 -1.68
CA MET A 27 -28.56 -21.48 -2.34
C MET A 27 -28.71 -22.97 -2.62
N SER A 28 -27.61 -23.65 -2.99
CA SER A 28 -27.62 -25.09 -3.25
C SER A 28 -27.85 -25.89 -1.97
N ALA A 29 -27.18 -25.50 -0.87
CA ALA A 29 -27.38 -26.10 0.44
C ALA A 29 -28.81 -25.90 0.95
N GLN A 30 -29.41 -24.74 0.74
CA GLN A 30 -30.82 -24.49 1.06
C GLN A 30 -31.76 -25.44 0.29
N LYS A 31 -31.60 -25.56 -1.03
CA LYS A 31 -32.40 -26.48 -1.85
C LYS A 31 -32.26 -27.94 -1.42
N ILE A 32 -31.05 -28.35 -1.02
CA ILE A 32 -30.84 -29.70 -0.48
C ILE A 32 -31.58 -29.85 0.85
N GLY A 33 -31.58 -28.83 1.71
CA GLY A 33 -32.37 -28.81 2.95
C GLY A 33 -33.87 -29.04 2.70
N GLU A 34 -34.45 -28.32 1.74
CA GLU A 34 -35.86 -28.48 1.33
C GLU A 34 -36.17 -29.91 0.83
N VAL A 35 -35.24 -30.51 0.07
CA VAL A 35 -35.38 -31.91 -0.40
C VAL A 35 -35.28 -32.90 0.77
N VAL A 36 -34.38 -32.66 1.72
CA VAL A 36 -34.22 -33.52 2.90
C VAL A 36 -35.47 -33.49 3.77
N GLU A 37 -36.04 -32.30 4.00
CA GLU A 37 -37.32 -32.14 4.73
C GLU A 37 -38.45 -32.92 4.05
N MET A 38 -38.58 -32.83 2.72
CA MET A 38 -39.55 -33.63 1.96
C MET A 38 -39.34 -35.13 2.11
N ILE A 39 -38.08 -35.60 2.14
CA ILE A 39 -37.79 -37.03 2.34
C ILE A 39 -38.17 -37.46 3.76
N THR A 40 -37.93 -36.63 4.77
CA THR A 40 -38.36 -36.87 6.15
C THR A 40 -39.88 -37.00 6.22
N ASP A 41 -40.63 -36.10 5.60
CA ASP A 41 -42.11 -36.18 5.54
C ASP A 41 -42.60 -37.47 4.87
N ILE A 42 -41.95 -37.89 3.76
CA ILE A 42 -42.27 -39.15 3.08
C ILE A 42 -41.97 -40.35 3.96
N ALA A 43 -40.85 -40.35 4.69
CA ALA A 43 -40.49 -41.41 5.61
C ALA A 43 -41.50 -41.54 6.76
N ASP A 44 -41.94 -40.41 7.32
CA ASP A 44 -42.95 -40.38 8.40
C ASP A 44 -44.32 -40.87 7.91
N GLN A 45 -44.75 -40.46 6.71
CA GLN A 45 -45.97 -41.01 6.09
C GLN A 45 -45.85 -42.51 5.81
N THR A 46 -44.69 -42.97 5.34
CA THR A 46 -44.43 -44.40 5.08
C THR A 46 -44.46 -45.21 6.37
N ASN A 47 -43.91 -44.68 7.45
CA ASN A 47 -43.96 -45.27 8.79
C ASN A 47 -45.41 -45.39 9.29
N LEU A 48 -46.23 -44.35 9.08
CA LEU A 48 -47.65 -44.36 9.46
C LEU A 48 -48.46 -45.36 8.63
N LEU A 49 -48.21 -45.44 7.32
CA LEU A 49 -48.81 -46.45 6.43
C LEU A 49 -48.44 -47.87 6.85
N ALA A 50 -47.16 -48.10 7.18
CA ALA A 50 -46.67 -49.40 7.66
C ALA A 50 -47.30 -49.79 9.01
N LEU A 51 -47.51 -48.82 9.90
CA LEU A 51 -48.23 -49.04 11.15
C LEU A 51 -49.69 -49.48 10.90
N ASN A 52 -50.40 -48.77 10.03
CA ASN A 52 -51.78 -49.13 9.65
C ASN A 52 -51.83 -50.53 9.01
N ALA A 53 -50.88 -50.87 8.14
CA ALA A 53 -50.76 -52.21 7.55
C ALA A 53 -50.49 -53.29 8.61
N THR A 54 -49.68 -52.98 9.63
CA THR A 54 -49.42 -53.89 10.76
C THR A 54 -50.69 -54.15 11.57
N ILE A 55 -51.51 -53.11 11.80
CA ILE A 55 -52.81 -53.23 12.50
C ILE A 55 -53.76 -54.12 11.70
N GLU A 56 -53.89 -53.89 10.39
CA GLU A 56 -54.81 -54.66 9.55
C GLU A 56 -54.33 -56.12 9.37
N ALA A 57 -53.01 -56.35 9.32
CA ALA A 57 -52.44 -57.69 9.30
C ALA A 57 -52.73 -58.45 10.60
N ALA A 58 -52.68 -57.79 11.76
CA ALA A 58 -53.07 -58.38 13.04
C ALA A 58 -54.57 -58.71 13.08
N ARG A 59 -55.41 -57.89 12.45
CA ARG A 59 -56.85 -58.09 12.35
C ARG A 59 -57.23 -59.30 11.48
N ALA A 60 -56.43 -59.59 10.45
CA ALA A 60 -56.61 -60.76 9.57
C ALA A 60 -56.16 -62.10 10.20
N GLY A 61 -55.58 -62.10 11.40
CA GLY A 61 -55.19 -63.31 12.13
C GLY A 61 -54.09 -64.13 11.41
N GLU A 62 -54.26 -65.45 11.35
CA GLU A 62 -53.31 -66.38 10.71
C GLU A 62 -53.02 -66.03 9.24
N SER A 63 -54.03 -65.56 8.50
CA SER A 63 -53.91 -65.20 7.08
C SER A 63 -53.09 -63.92 6.85
N GLY A 64 -52.89 -63.09 7.88
CA GLY A 64 -52.15 -61.82 7.80
C GLY A 64 -50.66 -61.93 8.11
N LYS A 65 -50.14 -63.10 8.53
CA LYS A 65 -48.75 -63.26 9.01
C LYS A 65 -47.69 -62.80 8.01
N GLY A 66 -47.83 -63.13 6.73
CA GLY A 66 -46.89 -62.70 5.69
C GLY A 66 -46.92 -61.17 5.47
N PHE A 67 -48.11 -60.58 5.55
CA PHE A 67 -48.30 -59.13 5.42
C PHE A 67 -47.74 -58.37 6.63
N ALA A 68 -47.86 -58.93 7.83
CA ALA A 68 -47.29 -58.37 9.05
C ALA A 68 -45.75 -58.27 8.99
N VAL A 69 -45.06 -59.27 8.41
CA VAL A 69 -43.60 -59.23 8.23
C VAL A 69 -43.20 -58.10 7.29
N VAL A 70 -43.88 -57.98 6.15
CA VAL A 70 -43.61 -56.89 5.19
C VAL A 70 -43.87 -55.53 5.80
N ALA A 71 -44.98 -55.36 6.53
CA ALA A 71 -45.32 -54.11 7.21
C ALA A 71 -44.26 -53.73 8.26
N SER A 72 -43.74 -54.70 9.02
CA SER A 72 -42.65 -54.46 9.99
C SER A 72 -41.35 -54.05 9.30
N GLU A 73 -41.02 -54.66 8.16
CA GLU A 73 -39.81 -54.32 7.40
C GLU A 73 -39.90 -52.90 6.82
N VAL A 74 -41.03 -52.54 6.21
CA VAL A 74 -41.29 -51.17 5.72
C VAL A 74 -41.19 -50.15 6.86
N LYS A 75 -41.73 -50.47 8.04
CA LYS A 75 -41.63 -49.60 9.22
C LYS A 75 -40.17 -49.37 9.65
N ASN A 76 -39.36 -50.43 9.62
CA ASN A 76 -37.93 -50.36 9.96
C ASN A 76 -37.16 -49.51 8.95
N LEU A 77 -37.39 -49.74 7.64
CA LEU A 77 -36.79 -48.92 6.58
C LEU A 77 -37.16 -47.44 6.73
N ALA A 78 -38.44 -47.13 6.97
CA ALA A 78 -38.89 -45.76 7.18
C ALA A 78 -38.19 -45.09 8.38
N THR A 79 -38.04 -45.81 9.50
CA THR A 79 -37.32 -45.32 10.68
C THR A 79 -35.83 -45.06 10.37
N GLN A 80 -35.18 -45.95 9.60
CA GLN A 80 -33.80 -45.76 9.16
C GLN A 80 -33.68 -44.56 8.21
N THR A 81 -34.65 -44.35 7.33
CA THR A 81 -34.70 -43.18 6.45
C THR A 81 -34.80 -41.89 7.24
N THR A 82 -35.72 -41.79 8.22
CA THR A 82 -35.85 -40.61 9.09
C THR A 82 -34.52 -40.29 9.78
N LYS A 83 -33.88 -41.30 10.38
CA LYS A 83 -32.57 -41.12 11.04
C LYS A 83 -31.49 -40.64 10.07
N ALA A 84 -31.41 -41.22 8.87
CA ALA A 84 -30.44 -40.81 7.86
C ALA A 84 -30.71 -39.37 7.39
N THR A 85 -31.98 -38.97 7.24
CA THR A 85 -32.32 -37.58 6.88
C THR A 85 -31.97 -36.58 7.97
N GLU A 86 -32.13 -36.93 9.26
CA GLU A 86 -31.69 -36.09 10.38
C GLU A 86 -30.18 -35.86 10.36
N GLU A 87 -29.40 -36.91 10.12
CA GLU A 87 -27.93 -36.81 9.98
C GLU A 87 -27.53 -35.91 8.81
N ILE A 88 -28.20 -36.04 7.65
CA ILE A 88 -27.97 -35.18 6.48
C ILE A 88 -28.37 -33.73 6.78
N ALA A 89 -29.50 -33.50 7.43
CA ALA A 89 -29.94 -32.15 7.81
C ALA A 89 -28.90 -31.45 8.70
N GLY A 90 -28.30 -32.19 9.65
CA GLY A 90 -27.17 -31.70 10.45
C GLY A 90 -25.97 -31.29 9.60
N GLN A 91 -25.60 -32.08 8.58
CA GLN A 91 -24.52 -31.74 7.65
C GLN A 91 -24.84 -30.51 6.81
N ILE A 92 -26.08 -30.37 6.34
CA ILE A 92 -26.51 -29.20 5.57
C ILE A 92 -26.44 -27.92 6.42
N ASN A 93 -26.86 -27.97 7.68
CA ASN A 93 -26.72 -26.84 8.61
C ASN A 93 -25.25 -26.44 8.80
N ASN A 94 -24.35 -27.41 8.96
CA ASN A 94 -22.92 -27.13 9.06
C ASN A 94 -22.36 -26.48 7.78
N ILE A 95 -22.77 -26.96 6.61
CA ILE A 95 -22.38 -26.38 5.31
C ILE A 95 -22.88 -24.94 5.19
N GLN A 96 -24.14 -24.67 5.55
CA GLN A 96 -24.70 -23.33 5.53
C GLN A 96 -23.94 -22.39 6.47
N GLY A 97 -23.62 -22.84 7.69
CA GLY A 97 -22.79 -22.09 8.64
C GLY A 97 -21.41 -21.74 8.09
N ALA A 98 -20.68 -22.74 7.57
CA ALA A 98 -19.36 -22.54 6.97
C ALA A 98 -19.40 -21.62 5.74
N THR A 99 -20.48 -21.67 4.97
CA THR A 99 -20.71 -20.79 3.82
C THR A 99 -20.93 -19.35 4.28
N GLN A 100 -21.72 -19.13 5.34
CA GLN A 100 -21.94 -17.82 5.93
C GLN A 100 -20.64 -17.20 6.47
N GLU A 101 -19.82 -18.00 7.17
CA GLU A 101 -18.51 -17.57 7.66
C GLU A 101 -17.57 -17.21 6.50
N SER A 102 -17.62 -17.97 5.40
CA SER A 102 -16.83 -17.69 4.19
C SER A 102 -17.22 -16.35 3.55
N VAL A 103 -18.52 -16.04 3.48
CA VAL A 103 -19.00 -14.73 2.98
C VAL A 103 -18.45 -13.59 3.85
N LEU A 104 -18.51 -13.72 5.18
CA LEU A 104 -17.99 -12.70 6.09
C LEU A 104 -16.48 -12.49 5.90
N ALA A 105 -15.71 -13.58 5.76
CA ALA A 105 -14.28 -13.50 5.50
C ALA A 105 -13.97 -12.80 4.16
N ILE A 106 -14.74 -13.08 3.10
CA ILE A 106 -14.59 -12.41 1.80
C ILE A 106 -14.91 -10.91 1.90
N GLN A 107 -15.93 -10.53 2.67
CA GLN A 107 -16.25 -9.12 2.92
C GLN A 107 -15.12 -8.39 3.64
N ASP A 108 -14.50 -9.01 4.65
CA ASP A 108 -13.38 -8.40 5.36
C ASP A 108 -12.11 -8.31 4.51
N ILE A 109 -11.87 -9.30 3.65
CA ILE A 109 -10.82 -9.23 2.62
C ILE A 109 -11.08 -8.04 1.68
N THR A 110 -12.33 -7.85 1.23
CA THR A 110 -12.71 -6.74 0.35
C THR A 110 -12.43 -5.38 1.01
N LYS A 111 -12.83 -5.20 2.27
CA LYS A 111 -12.52 -3.97 3.04
C LYS A 111 -11.01 -3.73 3.15
N THR A 112 -10.23 -4.79 3.40
CA THR A 112 -8.77 -4.69 3.50
C THR A 112 -8.15 -4.26 2.16
N ILE A 113 -8.65 -4.80 1.05
CA ILE A 113 -8.24 -4.43 -0.30
C ILE A 113 -8.55 -2.95 -0.60
N ASP A 114 -9.72 -2.46 -0.18
CA ASP A 114 -10.09 -1.04 -0.33
C ASP A 114 -9.14 -0.13 0.46
N GLN A 115 -8.81 -0.47 1.70
CA GLN A 115 -7.82 0.26 2.51
C GLN A 115 -6.43 0.28 1.84
N ILE A 116 -6.00 -0.84 1.24
CA ILE A 116 -4.75 -0.90 0.48
C ILE A 116 -4.79 0.04 -0.73
N SER A 117 -5.95 0.16 -1.38
CA SER A 117 -6.16 1.09 -2.50
C SER A 117 -5.95 2.55 -2.08
N GLU A 118 -6.58 2.95 -0.96
CA GLU A 118 -6.45 4.30 -0.41
C GLU A 118 -5.01 4.62 -0.02
N ILE A 119 -4.34 3.72 0.69
CA ILE A 119 -2.93 3.87 1.08
C ILE A 119 -2.03 4.00 -0.16
N SER A 120 -2.26 3.16 -1.18
CA SER A 120 -1.48 3.21 -2.43
C SER A 120 -1.66 4.54 -3.16
N SER A 121 -2.86 5.13 -3.12
CA SER A 121 -3.13 6.45 -3.70
C SER A 121 -2.44 7.57 -2.92
N ALA A 122 -2.45 7.52 -1.58
CA ALA A 122 -1.73 8.48 -0.76
C ALA A 122 -0.21 8.41 -0.98
N ILE A 123 0.35 7.20 -1.09
CA ILE A 123 1.77 6.99 -1.43
C ILE A 123 2.08 7.58 -2.81
N ALA A 124 1.18 7.45 -3.78
CA ALA A 124 1.37 8.02 -5.11
C ALA A 124 1.54 9.54 -5.08
N ALA A 125 0.62 10.22 -4.38
CA ALA A 125 0.66 11.67 -4.22
C ALA A 125 1.95 12.11 -3.51
N ALA A 126 2.35 11.40 -2.45
CA ALA A 126 3.59 11.70 -1.73
C ALA A 126 4.84 11.51 -2.61
N VAL A 127 4.87 10.48 -3.46
CA VAL A 127 5.98 10.24 -4.40
C VAL A 127 6.04 11.32 -5.48
N GLU A 128 4.90 11.80 -5.99
CA GLU A 128 4.85 12.93 -6.93
C GLU A 128 5.38 14.22 -6.30
N GLU A 129 4.94 14.53 -5.07
CA GLU A 129 5.43 15.69 -4.31
C GLU A 129 6.94 15.60 -4.05
N GLN A 130 7.43 14.42 -3.64
CA GLN A 130 8.86 14.17 -3.46
C GLN A 130 9.65 14.36 -4.77
N GLY A 131 9.09 13.95 -5.91
CA GLY A 131 9.68 14.15 -7.23
C GLY A 131 9.83 15.64 -7.58
N ALA A 132 8.78 16.43 -7.32
CA ALA A 132 8.81 17.87 -7.50
C ALA A 132 9.85 18.54 -6.60
N ALA A 133 9.87 18.20 -5.31
CA ALA A 133 10.85 18.72 -4.35
C ALA A 133 12.29 18.37 -4.76
N THR A 134 12.53 17.17 -5.27
CA THR A 134 13.86 16.73 -5.74
C THR A 134 14.33 17.57 -6.95
N THR A 135 13.41 17.88 -7.86
CA THR A 135 13.70 18.75 -9.02
C THR A 135 14.00 20.17 -8.59
N GLU A 136 13.28 20.70 -7.61
CA GLU A 136 13.54 22.02 -7.03
C GLU A 136 14.90 22.09 -6.33
N ILE A 137 15.25 21.05 -5.56
CA ILE A 137 16.57 20.92 -4.92
C ILE A 137 17.67 20.93 -5.99
N ALA A 138 17.52 20.12 -7.06
CA ALA A 138 18.51 20.08 -8.14
C ALA A 138 18.71 21.46 -8.77
N ARG A 139 17.62 22.18 -9.05
CA ARG A 139 17.68 23.56 -9.57
C ARG A 139 18.40 24.52 -8.62
N ASN A 140 18.09 24.45 -7.33
CA ASN A 140 18.74 25.30 -6.32
C ASN A 140 20.24 25.00 -6.19
N VAL A 141 20.64 23.74 -6.32
CA VAL A 141 22.04 23.32 -6.34
C VAL A 141 22.77 23.86 -7.57
N GLU A 142 22.17 23.80 -8.76
CA GLU A 142 22.75 24.38 -9.98
C GLU A 142 22.93 25.90 -9.87
N GLN A 143 21.92 26.60 -9.33
CA GLN A 143 22.00 28.05 -9.11
C GLN A 143 23.09 28.40 -8.09
N ALA A 144 23.19 27.65 -6.99
CA ALA A 144 24.24 27.85 -6.00
C ALA A 144 25.63 27.60 -6.61
N ALA A 145 25.80 26.53 -7.40
CA ALA A 145 27.05 26.24 -8.08
C ALA A 145 27.45 27.37 -9.04
N ALA A 146 26.51 27.87 -9.85
CA ALA A 146 26.75 29.03 -10.72
C ALA A 146 27.18 30.27 -9.91
N GLY A 147 26.48 30.58 -8.82
CA GLY A 147 26.83 31.68 -7.92
C GLY A 147 28.22 31.52 -7.30
N THR A 148 28.62 30.31 -6.89
CA THR A 148 29.98 30.07 -6.40
C THR A 148 31.05 30.26 -7.48
N GLY A 149 30.72 29.95 -8.74
CA GLY A 149 31.58 30.24 -9.89
C GLY A 149 31.79 31.73 -10.13
N GLU A 150 30.73 32.52 -10.07
CA GLU A 150 30.81 33.99 -10.17
C GLU A 150 31.64 34.59 -9.03
N VAL A 151 31.42 34.15 -7.80
CA VAL A 151 32.22 34.60 -6.64
C VAL A 151 33.70 34.28 -6.83
N SER A 152 34.03 33.08 -7.31
CA SER A 152 35.42 32.68 -7.60
C SER A 152 36.06 33.61 -8.64
N SER A 153 35.33 33.95 -9.71
CA SER A 153 35.81 34.89 -10.73
C SER A 153 36.02 36.30 -10.18
N ASN A 154 35.08 36.80 -9.37
CA ASN A 154 35.22 38.11 -8.73
C ASN A 154 36.44 38.17 -7.80
N ILE A 155 36.71 37.08 -7.05
CA ILE A 155 37.89 37.00 -6.17
C ILE A 155 39.21 37.01 -6.96
N GLN A 156 39.26 36.42 -8.16
CA GLN A 156 40.43 36.56 -9.03
C GLN A 156 40.66 38.03 -9.44
N GLY A 157 39.60 38.76 -9.79
CA GLY A 157 39.70 40.20 -10.09
C GLY A 157 40.14 41.05 -8.89
N VAL A 158 39.63 40.75 -7.69
CA VAL A 158 40.07 41.39 -6.44
C VAL A 158 41.55 41.12 -6.18
N THR A 159 42.00 39.88 -6.38
CA THR A 159 43.41 39.49 -6.21
C THR A 159 44.31 40.28 -7.15
N GLN A 160 43.95 40.35 -8.44
CA GLN A 160 44.70 41.14 -9.42
C GLN A 160 44.74 42.63 -9.05
N SER A 161 43.62 43.20 -8.62
CA SER A 161 43.56 44.61 -8.20
C SER A 161 44.44 44.88 -6.97
N ALA A 162 44.52 43.92 -6.04
CA ALA A 162 45.40 44.01 -4.88
C ALA A 162 46.88 43.95 -5.27
N ASP A 163 47.25 43.10 -6.23
CA ASP A 163 48.61 43.02 -6.76
C ASP A 163 49.03 44.33 -7.46
N GLU A 164 48.15 44.90 -8.28
CA GLU A 164 48.37 46.21 -8.94
C GLU A 164 48.53 47.34 -7.91
N ALA A 165 47.68 47.36 -6.88
CA ALA A 165 47.79 48.34 -5.78
C ALA A 165 49.12 48.19 -5.00
N GLY A 166 49.59 46.97 -4.80
CA GLY A 166 50.88 46.68 -4.18
C GLY A 166 52.06 47.18 -5.03
N ALA A 167 52.02 46.95 -6.34
CA ALA A 167 53.02 47.45 -7.27
C ALA A 167 53.06 48.99 -7.32
N ASN A 168 51.89 49.63 -7.40
CA ASN A 168 51.78 51.11 -7.38
C ASN A 168 52.31 51.69 -6.06
N SER A 169 52.02 51.05 -4.93
CA SER A 169 52.52 51.47 -3.62
C SER A 169 54.06 51.40 -3.55
N THR A 170 54.66 50.39 -4.19
CA THR A 170 56.12 50.27 -4.31
C THR A 170 56.71 51.40 -5.16
N GLN A 171 56.09 51.73 -6.29
CA GLN A 171 56.52 52.85 -7.13
C GLN A 171 56.43 54.20 -6.40
N VAL A 172 55.36 54.41 -5.63
CA VAL A 172 55.20 55.62 -4.80
C VAL A 172 56.28 55.69 -3.73
N LEU A 173 56.62 54.57 -3.09
CA LEU A 173 57.71 54.49 -2.11
C LEU A 173 59.06 54.84 -2.77
N ASP A 174 59.36 54.30 -3.94
CA ASP A 174 60.58 54.59 -4.68
C ASP A 174 60.69 56.07 -5.05
N ALA A 175 59.60 56.66 -5.57
CA ALA A 175 59.55 58.08 -5.89
C ALA A 175 59.72 58.97 -4.64
N ALA A 176 59.14 58.57 -3.50
CA ALA A 176 59.32 59.29 -2.23
C ALA A 176 60.77 59.19 -1.72
N ASN A 177 61.43 58.04 -1.90
CA ASN A 177 62.85 57.87 -1.56
C ASN A 177 63.75 58.74 -2.46
N GLU A 178 63.48 58.78 -3.77
CA GLU A 178 64.21 59.62 -4.70
C GLU A 178 64.02 61.11 -4.38
N LEU A 179 62.79 61.55 -4.10
CA LEU A 179 62.49 62.92 -3.67
C LEU A 179 63.22 63.30 -2.38
N SER A 180 63.31 62.37 -1.42
CA SER A 180 64.08 62.55 -0.18
C SER A 180 65.56 62.75 -0.46
N GLN A 181 66.15 61.92 -1.34
CA GLN A 181 67.55 62.08 -1.74
C GLN A 181 67.81 63.41 -2.45
N GLN A 182 66.95 63.80 -3.39
CA GLN A 182 67.05 65.10 -4.08
C GLN A 182 66.94 66.27 -3.10
N SER A 183 66.08 66.17 -2.09
CA SER A 183 65.94 67.19 -1.04
C SER A 183 67.22 67.35 -0.20
N VAL A 184 67.91 66.24 0.12
CA VAL A 184 69.21 66.26 0.82
C VAL A 184 70.29 66.89 -0.07
N LEU A 185 70.30 66.56 -1.36
CA LEU A 185 71.28 67.07 -2.32
C LEU A 185 71.10 68.58 -2.55
N LEU A 186 69.85 69.03 -2.73
CA LEU A 186 69.50 70.45 -2.83
C LEU A 186 69.91 71.21 -1.57
N LYS A 187 69.63 70.67 -0.37
CA LYS A 187 70.08 71.27 0.89
C LYS A 187 71.60 71.45 0.92
N THR A 188 72.34 70.41 0.50
CA THR A 188 73.81 70.45 0.46
C THR A 188 74.33 71.52 -0.50
N GLU A 189 73.74 71.64 -1.70
CA GLU A 189 74.13 72.68 -2.67
C GLU A 189 73.76 74.09 -2.21
N VAL A 190 72.61 74.27 -1.56
CA VAL A 190 72.24 75.55 -0.93
C VAL A 190 73.21 75.92 0.18
N ASP A 191 73.59 74.98 1.05
CA ASP A 191 74.57 75.21 2.12
C ASP A 191 75.94 75.62 1.54
N LYS A 192 76.42 74.93 0.50
CA LYS A 192 77.66 75.30 -0.23
C LYS A 192 77.58 76.69 -0.85
N PHE A 193 76.48 77.01 -1.51
CA PHE A 193 76.27 78.32 -2.13
C PHE A 193 76.30 79.44 -1.08
N MET A 194 75.61 79.25 0.04
CA MET A 194 75.62 80.20 1.16
C MET A 194 77.03 80.36 1.77
N GLU A 195 77.84 79.31 1.80
CA GLU A 195 79.23 79.39 2.25
C GLU A 195 80.11 80.15 1.26
N GLN A 196 79.93 79.96 -0.05
CA GLN A 196 80.64 80.72 -1.09
C GLN A 196 80.29 82.21 -1.06
N VAL A 197 79.00 82.55 -0.94
CA VAL A 197 78.54 83.94 -0.83
C VAL A 197 79.11 84.64 0.40
N ARG A 198 79.27 83.92 1.53
CA ARG A 198 79.90 84.47 2.75
C ARG A 198 81.41 84.71 2.62
N LYS A 199 82.08 84.05 1.67
CA LYS A 199 83.53 84.18 1.43
C LYS A 199 83.86 85.23 0.37
N ALA A 200 82.87 85.71 -0.40
CA ALA A 200 82.98 86.80 -1.37
C ALA A 200 82.75 88.16 -0.70
#